data_AF-M1CK53-F1
#
_entry.id   AF-M1CK53-F1
#
_cell.length_a   1.000
_cell.length_b   1.000
_cell.length_c   1.000
_cell.angle_alpha   90.00
_cell.angle_beta   90.00
_cell.angle_gamma   90.00
#
_symmetry.space_group_name_H-M   'P 1'
#
loop_
_entity.id
_entity.type
_entity.pdbx_description
1 polymer ?
#
loop_
_entity_poly.entity_id
_entity_poly.type
_entity_poly.pdbx_seq_one_letter_code
_entity_poly.pdbx_strand_id
1 'polypeptide(L)'
;MVTEQELNFVLIPLLAASHIIPMVDMAKLLARRGVTVTLVMTPLNAIRFTTVIDRAIGSGLLIRVLELQFPAKEAGLPEGCESADLLPALAFRRNFFAAIDMLQDQDEKLLEEMKPKPS
;
A
#
# COMPACT_ATOMS: atom_id res chain seq x y z
N MET A 1 13.95 30.36 -11.99
CA MET A 1 13.64 29.61 -10.76
C MET A 1 13.59 28.15 -11.14
N VAL A 2 14.57 27.36 -10.71
CA VAL A 2 14.53 25.91 -10.94
C VAL A 2 13.52 25.37 -9.94
N THR A 3 12.40 24.83 -10.41
CA THR A 3 11.52 24.04 -9.53
C THR A 3 12.34 22.84 -9.10
N GLU A 4 12.70 22.75 -7.81
CA GLU A 4 13.23 21.50 -7.27
C GLU A 4 12.23 20.40 -7.62
N GLN A 5 12.72 19.36 -8.28
CA GLN A 5 11.87 18.26 -8.71
C GLN A 5 11.51 17.47 -7.45
N GLU A 6 10.29 17.69 -6.94
CA GLU A 6 9.80 16.99 -5.74
C GLU A 6 9.80 15.49 -5.99
N LEU A 7 10.69 14.78 -5.29
CA LEU A 7 10.76 13.32 -5.35
C LEU A 7 9.47 12.72 -4.76
N ASN A 8 8.91 11.76 -5.48
CA ASN A 8 7.71 11.04 -5.09
C ASN A 8 7.92 9.54 -5.25
N PHE A 9 7.95 8.83 -4.13
CA PHE A 9 8.17 7.39 -4.09
C PHE A 9 6.86 6.68 -3.83
N VAL A 10 6.61 5.60 -4.57
CA VAL A 10 5.45 4.73 -4.36
C VAL A 10 5.95 3.40 -3.81
N LEU A 11 5.38 2.99 -2.68
CA LEU A 11 5.72 1.74 -2.00
C LEU A 11 4.50 0.82 -2.04
N ILE A 12 4.64 -0.30 -2.72
CA ILE A 12 3.60 -1.31 -2.90
C ILE A 12 4.06 -2.58 -2.15
N PRO A 13 3.76 -2.70 -0.84
CA PRO A 13 4.10 -3.90 -0.08
C PRO A 13 3.25 -5.09 -0.51
N LEU A 14 3.80 -6.29 -0.37
CA LEU A 14 2.96 -7.49 -0.28
C LEU A 14 2.02 -7.34 0.92
N LEU A 15 0.74 -7.74 0.76
CA LEU A 15 -0.33 -7.57 1.75
C LEU A 15 -0.21 -8.55 2.93
N ALA A 16 0.92 -8.48 3.65
CA ALA A 16 1.26 -9.26 4.83
C ALA A 16 1.99 -8.36 5.83
N ALA A 17 1.76 -8.53 7.14
CA ALA A 17 2.33 -7.65 8.16
C ALA A 17 3.86 -7.63 8.13
N SER A 18 4.50 -8.78 7.85
CA SER A 18 5.95 -8.90 7.72
C SER A 18 6.54 -8.06 6.58
N HIS A 19 5.73 -7.62 5.61
CA HIS A 19 6.13 -6.74 4.51
C HIS A 19 5.62 -5.30 4.70
N ILE A 20 4.39 -5.13 5.21
CA ILE A 20 3.80 -3.81 5.41
C ILE A 20 4.56 -3.03 6.49
N ILE A 21 4.88 -3.64 7.64
CA ILE A 21 5.59 -2.97 8.73
C ILE A 21 6.93 -2.38 8.27
N PRO A 22 7.85 -3.14 7.65
CA PRO A 22 9.11 -2.57 7.18
C PRO A 22 8.93 -1.55 6.05
N MET A 23 7.91 -1.69 5.19
CA MET A 23 7.62 -0.67 4.18
C MET A 23 7.11 0.64 4.78
N VAL A 24 6.30 0.58 5.84
CA VAL A 24 5.88 1.76 6.61
C VAL A 24 7.10 2.43 7.27
N ASP A 25 8.04 1.67 7.81
CA ASP A 25 9.26 2.23 8.38
C ASP A 25 10.18 2.83 7.32
N MET A 26 10.28 2.20 6.15
CA MET A 26 10.97 2.77 4.99
C MET A 26 10.32 4.08 4.52
N ALA A 27 8.99 4.13 4.48
CA ALA A 27 8.26 5.37 4.16
C ALA A 27 8.59 6.49 5.12
N LYS A 28 8.65 6.22 6.43
CA LYS A 28 9.05 7.21 7.44
C LYS A 28 10.48 7.69 7.23
N LEU A 29 11.41 6.79 6.90
CA LEU A 29 12.81 7.14 6.65
C LEU A 29 12.97 8.04 5.42
N LEU A 30 12.27 7.73 4.33
CA LEU A 30 12.25 8.54 3.11
C LEU A 30 11.58 9.90 3.37
N ALA A 31 10.42 9.92 4.02
CA ALA A 31 9.69 11.16 4.29
C ALA A 31 10.45 12.12 5.22
N ARG A 32 11.27 11.62 6.14
CA ARG A 32 12.19 12.44 6.95
C ARG A 32 13.27 13.17 6.13
N ARG A 33 13.49 12.76 4.88
CA ARG A 33 14.38 13.44 3.92
C ARG A 33 13.65 14.47 3.06
N GLY A 34 12.38 14.78 3.36
CA GLY A 34 11.57 15.72 2.58
C GLY A 34 10.96 15.11 1.32
N VAL A 35 10.98 13.78 1.17
CA VAL A 35 10.42 13.06 0.02
C VAL A 35 8.95 12.77 0.24
N THR A 36 8.10 12.97 -0.78
CA THR A 36 6.72 12.48 -0.71
C THR A 36 6.71 10.96 -0.89
N VAL A 37 6.05 10.24 0.00
CA VAL A 37 5.91 8.78 -0.10
C VAL A 37 4.44 8.40 -0.13
N THR A 38 4.06 7.59 -1.10
CA THR A 38 2.71 7.01 -1.19
C THR A 38 2.79 5.51 -0.88
N LEU A 39 2.08 5.08 0.15
CA LEU A 39 1.86 3.67 0.47
C LEU A 39 0.61 3.20 -0.26
N VAL A 40 0.73 2.13 -1.05
CA VAL A 40 -0.41 1.48 -1.72
C VAL A 40 -0.83 0.26 -0.91
N MET A 41 -2.10 0.21 -0.52
CA MET A 41 -2.63 -0.80 0.40
C MET A 41 -4.04 -1.20 -0.03
N THR A 42 -4.64 -2.18 0.65
CA THR A 42 -6.08 -2.45 0.55
C THR A 42 -6.81 -1.89 1.77
N PRO A 43 -8.13 -1.65 1.72
CA PRO A 43 -8.86 -0.99 2.80
C PRO A 43 -8.66 -1.61 4.19
N LEU A 44 -8.73 -2.94 4.31
CA LEU A 44 -8.57 -3.59 5.62
C LEU A 44 -7.13 -3.58 6.11
N ASN A 45 -6.15 -3.62 5.21
CA ASN A 45 -4.76 -3.41 5.60
C ASN A 45 -4.54 -1.94 6.02
N ALA A 46 -5.13 -0.97 5.32
CA ALA A 46 -5.01 0.47 5.66
C ALA A 46 -5.57 0.73 7.06
N ILE A 47 -6.76 0.21 7.36
CA ILE A 47 -7.37 0.27 8.69
C ILE A 47 -6.49 -0.41 9.74
N ARG A 48 -5.94 -1.59 9.45
CA ARG A 48 -5.11 -2.35 10.41
C ARG A 48 -3.84 -1.59 10.82
N PHE A 49 -3.27 -0.78 9.94
CA PHE A 49 -2.04 -0.02 10.20
C PHE A 49 -2.23 1.48 10.38
N THR A 50 -3.48 1.96 10.40
CA THR A 50 -3.86 3.39 10.47
C THR A 50 -3.15 4.13 11.60
N THR A 51 -3.14 3.59 12.82
CA THR A 51 -2.56 4.28 13.98
C THR A 51 -1.09 4.62 13.80
N VAL A 52 -0.30 3.74 13.16
CA VAL A 52 1.13 3.95 12.96
C VAL A 52 1.38 4.94 11.82
N ILE A 53 0.56 4.88 10.77
CA ILE A 53 0.65 5.76 9.60
C ILE A 53 0.19 7.18 9.98
N ASP A 54 -0.96 7.31 10.62
CA ASP A 54 -1.52 8.61 11.05
C ASP A 54 -0.60 9.32 12.03
N ARG A 55 0.06 8.59 12.92
CA ARG A 55 1.08 9.17 13.81
C ARG A 55 2.24 9.77 13.01
N ALA A 56 2.68 9.10 11.95
CA ALA A 56 3.75 9.59 11.09
C ALA A 56 3.32 10.85 10.33
N ILE A 57 2.11 10.83 9.75
CA ILE A 57 1.50 11.98 9.06
C ILE A 57 1.32 13.16 10.03
N GLY A 58 0.75 12.93 11.21
CA GLY A 58 0.56 13.94 12.26
C GLY A 58 1.87 14.53 12.81
N SER A 59 3.01 13.86 12.59
CA SER A 59 4.35 14.38 12.89
C SER A 59 4.93 15.24 11.75
N GLY A 60 4.14 15.53 10.71
CA GLY A 60 4.55 16.34 9.56
C GLY A 60 5.26 15.57 8.45
N LEU A 61 5.28 14.23 8.48
CA LEU A 61 5.87 13.44 7.41
C LEU A 61 4.95 13.41 6.18
N LEU A 62 5.52 13.61 4.99
CA LEU A 62 4.83 13.64 3.70
C LEU A 62 4.46 12.22 3.23
N ILE A 63 3.61 11.53 3.98
CA ILE A 63 3.12 10.18 3.68
C ILE A 63 1.67 10.26 3.22
N ARG A 64 1.35 9.56 2.13
CA ARG A 64 0.00 9.36 1.61
C ARG A 64 -0.33 7.87 1.64
N VAL A 65 -1.60 7.53 1.81
CA VAL A 65 -2.10 6.16 1.63
C VAL A 65 -3.09 6.19 0.48
N LEU A 66 -2.91 5.27 -0.48
CA LEU A 66 -3.89 5.00 -1.51
C LEU A 66 -4.35 3.55 -1.40
N GLU A 67 -5.65 3.35 -1.61
CA GLU A 67 -6.30 2.07 -1.40
C GLU A 67 -6.73 1.45 -2.73
N LEU A 68 -6.34 0.19 -2.95
CA LEU A 68 -6.80 -0.65 -4.04
C LEU A 68 -7.90 -1.58 -3.54
N GLN A 69 -8.96 -1.75 -4.32
CA GLN A 69 -10.06 -2.64 -3.94
C GLN A 69 -9.63 -4.10 -4.13
N PHE A 70 -9.53 -4.83 -3.02
CA PHE A 70 -9.05 -6.21 -3.04
C PHE A 70 -10.13 -7.17 -3.54
N PRO A 71 -9.89 -7.93 -4.63
CA PRO A 71 -10.91 -8.76 -5.28
C PRO A 71 -11.06 -10.12 -4.58
N ALA A 72 -11.34 -10.11 -3.27
CA ALA A 72 -11.43 -11.32 -2.46
C ALA A 72 -12.47 -12.29 -3.01
N LYS A 73 -13.68 -11.80 -3.29
CA LYS A 73 -14.81 -12.62 -3.73
C LYS A 73 -14.56 -13.23 -5.10
N GLU A 74 -14.03 -12.44 -6.03
CA GLU A 74 -13.73 -12.85 -7.41
C GLU A 74 -12.62 -13.91 -7.43
N ALA A 75 -11.66 -13.81 -6.51
CA ALA A 75 -10.62 -14.81 -6.34
C ALA A 75 -11.06 -16.05 -5.54
N GLY A 76 -12.29 -16.09 -5.01
CA GLY A 76 -12.80 -17.21 -4.20
C GLY A 76 -12.28 -17.24 -2.76
N LEU A 77 -11.87 -16.09 -2.23
CA LEU A 77 -11.51 -15.90 -0.83
C LEU A 77 -12.75 -15.57 0.01
N PRO A 78 -12.75 -15.92 1.31
CA PRO A 78 -13.75 -15.43 2.24
C PRO A 78 -13.71 -13.91 2.38
N GLU A 79 -14.85 -13.31 2.71
CA GLU A 79 -14.95 -11.89 2.97
C GLU A 79 -13.97 -11.45 4.07
N GLY A 80 -13.33 -10.30 3.88
CA GLY A 80 -12.36 -9.76 4.83
C GLY A 80 -10.95 -10.34 4.74
N CYS A 81 -10.69 -11.31 3.85
CA CYS A 81 -9.37 -11.94 3.68
C CYS A 81 -8.45 -11.14 2.75
N GLU A 82 -8.12 -9.91 3.10
CA GLU A 82 -7.22 -9.05 2.32
C GLU A 82 -5.74 -9.18 2.71
N SER A 83 -5.42 -10.02 3.70
CA SER A 83 -4.05 -10.20 4.18
C SER A 83 -3.68 -11.67 4.24
N ALA A 84 -2.42 -11.96 3.87
CA ALA A 84 -1.84 -13.30 4.03
C ALA A 84 -1.90 -13.79 5.49
N ASP A 85 -1.86 -12.87 6.45
CA ASP A 85 -1.93 -13.18 7.89
C ASP A 85 -3.34 -13.65 8.32
N LEU A 86 -4.37 -13.34 7.54
CA LEU A 86 -5.78 -13.58 7.86
C LEU A 86 -6.37 -14.74 7.05
N LEU A 87 -5.57 -15.45 6.26
CA LEU A 87 -6.04 -16.59 5.48
C LEU A 87 -6.51 -17.73 6.41
N PRO A 88 -7.75 -18.20 6.30
CA PRO A 88 -8.27 -19.23 7.22
C PRO A 88 -7.59 -20.60 7.09
N ALA A 89 -6.97 -20.87 5.95
CA ALA A 89 -6.25 -22.11 5.67
C ALA A 89 -5.22 -21.90 4.56
N LEU A 90 -4.18 -22.75 4.55
CA LEU A 90 -3.13 -22.74 3.52
C LEU A 90 -3.67 -23.01 2.11
N ALA A 91 -4.84 -23.63 1.99
CA ALA A 91 -5.52 -23.87 0.72
C ALA A 91 -5.86 -22.57 -0.02
N PHE A 92 -6.15 -21.49 0.71
CA PHE A 92 -6.48 -20.17 0.13
C PHE A 92 -5.27 -19.39 -0.36
N ARG A 93 -4.03 -19.89 -0.17
CA ARG A 93 -2.81 -19.18 -0.58
C ARG A 93 -2.80 -18.90 -2.08
N ARG A 94 -3.21 -19.85 -2.92
CA ARG A 94 -3.25 -19.65 -4.37
C ARG A 94 -4.27 -18.59 -4.77
N ASN A 95 -5.45 -18.63 -4.16
CA ASN A 95 -6.50 -17.63 -4.35
C ASN A 95 -6.02 -16.23 -3.93
N PHE A 96 -5.27 -16.12 -2.84
CA PHE A 96 -4.66 -14.86 -2.40
C PHE A 96 -3.71 -14.25 -3.42
N PHE A 97 -2.79 -15.04 -3.99
CA PHE A 97 -1.91 -14.54 -5.04
C PHE A 97 -2.67 -14.21 -6.34
N ALA A 98 -3.68 -15.00 -6.70
CA ALA A 98 -4.55 -14.67 -7.83
C ALA A 98 -5.28 -13.32 -7.62
N ALA A 99 -5.74 -13.04 -6.40
CA ALA A 99 -6.35 -11.75 -6.06
C ALA A 99 -5.36 -10.59 -6.16
N ILE A 100 -4.08 -10.80 -5.81
CA ILE A 100 -3.02 -9.81 -5.99
C ILE A 100 -2.78 -9.53 -7.47
N ASP A 101 -2.70 -10.57 -8.30
CA ASP A 101 -2.49 -10.40 -9.75
C ASP A 101 -3.63 -9.59 -10.39
N MET A 102 -4.86 -9.76 -9.90
CA MET A 102 -6.03 -8.99 -10.34
C MET A 102 -6.00 -7.49 -9.95
N LEU A 103 -5.05 -7.05 -9.12
CA LEU A 103 -4.89 -5.63 -8.79
C LEU A 103 -4.13 -4.84 -9.86
N GLN A 104 -3.50 -5.51 -10.82
CA GLN A 104 -2.62 -4.89 -11.82
C GLN A 104 -3.27 -3.67 -12.50
N ASP A 105 -4.48 -3.83 -13.06
CA ASP A 105 -5.17 -2.73 -13.77
C ASP A 105 -5.43 -1.52 -12.86
N GLN A 106 -5.79 -1.74 -11.59
CA GLN A 106 -6.03 -0.66 -10.64
C GLN A 106 -4.72 0.04 -10.26
N ASP A 107 -3.65 -0.73 -10.06
CA ASP A 107 -2.33 -0.22 -9.70
C ASP A 107 -1.70 0.58 -10.85
N GLU A 108 -1.73 0.06 -12.08
CA GLU A 108 -1.26 0.76 -13.28
C GLU A 108 -2.01 2.08 -13.48
N LYS A 109 -3.35 2.06 -13.40
CA LYS A 109 -4.18 3.25 -13.50
C LYS A 109 -3.86 4.27 -12.40
N LEU A 110 -3.67 3.80 -11.17
CA LEU A 110 -3.28 4.65 -10.05
C LEU A 110 -1.96 5.38 -10.36
N LEU A 111 -0.93 4.65 -10.80
CA LEU A 111 0.38 5.23 -11.15
C LEU A 111 0.28 6.20 -12.35
N GLU A 112 -0.59 5.92 -13.31
CA GLU A 112 -0.89 6.80 -14.45
C GLU A 112 -1.56 8.11 -14.04
N GLU A 113 -2.45 8.08 -13.04
CA GLU A 113 -3.20 9.27 -12.60
C GLU A 113 -2.45 10.09 -11.54
N MET A 114 -1.43 9.52 -10.89
CA MET A 114 -0.66 10.17 -9.83
C MET A 114 0.04 11.47 -10.25
N LYS A 115 -0.09 12.49 -9.39
CA LYS A 115 0.61 13.78 -9.45
C LYS A 115 1.16 14.17 -8.07
N PRO A 116 2.46 14.45 -7.91
CA PRO A 116 3.53 14.29 -8.93
C PRO A 116 3.70 12.83 -9.37
N LYS A 117 4.33 12.63 -10.52
CA LYS A 117 4.62 11.28 -11.03
C LYS A 117 5.60 10.56 -10.10
N PRO A 118 5.50 9.22 -9.96
CA PRO A 118 6.54 8.44 -9.30
C PRO A 118 7.92 8.78 -9.91
N SER A 119 8.92 9.00 -9.05
CA SER A 119 10.29 9.37 -9.43
C SER A 119 11.15 8.17 -9.83
#